data_AF-A0A2A2QLQ1-F1
#
_entry.id   AF-A0A2A2QLQ1-F1
#
_cell.length_a   1.000
_cell.length_b   1.000
_cell.length_c   1.000
_cell.angle_alpha   90.00
_cell.angle_beta   90.00
_cell.angle_gamma   90.00
#
_symmetry.space_group_name_H-M   'P 1'
#
loop_
_entity.id
_entity.type
_entity.pdbx_description
1 polymer ?
#
loop_
_entity_poly.entity_id
_entity_poly.type
_entity_poly.pdbx_seq_one_letter_code
_entity_poly.pdbx_strand_id
1 'polypeptide(L)'
;MAALWKVKPALVPRNPSSRWRAPFSLCPPGHLHPILPAGWTTKSKHSSPASNASTGSASPTPANPAAAPGASRRRTATTTSAFSSSARKAPTSRCRKASNPSIRRPASILKPADFTLDRVRQPDLLLLDTVAGSHAYGTANEGSDEDRRGVFAAPRAFLLGLDAIEQVADERSDQVYYELGHFVSLLLKNNPNALELLAMPDDCIRHRHPVFGLLKPEIFLSKLCARTFGEYAMGQIRKARGLNKKIVNPQPEQRKAMLEFCHVPEGQGSAPVIEWLAARGIDPHQCGLTAVQHAAGMFAIYDEPRSEARGLVSPKDPDTLVFSSVAKEAVPVGWMHFNADAFQAHCKAHREYWEWVGNRNEERFTTNASHGRGYDSKNLMHTLRLLDMAGEIAREGTLRIRRPNREYLLRVRAGEFAYEDLVARAEDQLVEVQAAFESSSLPDAPDRDHVNFLLIGLRETFDVLDRNRSEAEMDRDL
;
A
#
# COMPACT_ATOMS: atom_id res chain seq x y z
N MET A 1 27.93 6.94 -67.54
CA MET A 1 27.14 7.59 -66.49
C MET A 1 26.73 6.51 -65.49
N ALA A 2 27.55 6.08 -64.52
CA ALA A 2 28.07 6.77 -63.32
C ALA A 2 26.93 7.26 -62.41
N ALA A 3 26.82 6.96 -61.11
CA ALA A 3 27.75 6.34 -60.17
C ALA A 3 27.02 5.77 -58.95
N LEU A 4 27.61 4.71 -58.36
CA LEU A 4 27.39 4.23 -57.01
C LEU A 4 27.92 5.24 -55.99
N TRP A 5 27.24 5.41 -54.85
CA TRP A 5 27.87 5.94 -53.64
C TRP A 5 27.77 4.96 -52.47
N LYS A 6 28.93 4.38 -52.13
CA LYS A 6 29.21 3.62 -50.92
C LYS A 6 29.46 4.60 -49.78
N VAL A 7 28.76 4.44 -48.65
CA VAL A 7 29.10 5.11 -47.39
C VAL A 7 30.00 4.16 -46.58
N LYS A 8 31.21 4.63 -46.24
CA LYS A 8 32.19 3.95 -45.37
C LYS A 8 31.84 4.16 -43.89
N PRO A 9 32.10 3.19 -42.99
CA PRO A 9 32.05 3.40 -41.55
C PRO A 9 33.31 4.14 -41.06
N ALA A 10 33.13 5.03 -40.08
CA ALA A 10 34.17 5.85 -39.48
C ALA A 10 35.10 5.01 -38.58
N LEU A 11 36.40 5.29 -38.71
CA LEU A 11 37.50 4.73 -37.93
C LEU A 11 37.59 5.38 -36.55
N VAL A 12 37.73 4.54 -35.53
CA VAL A 12 38.13 4.89 -34.17
C VAL A 12 39.64 5.23 -34.15
N PRO A 13 40.08 6.38 -33.62
CA PRO A 13 41.49 6.61 -33.37
C PRO A 13 41.91 6.04 -32.00
N ARG A 14 43.01 5.28 -32.03
CA ARG A 14 43.72 4.74 -30.86
C ARG A 14 44.49 5.85 -30.14
N ASN A 15 44.49 5.70 -28.82
CA ASN A 15 45.24 6.42 -27.78
C ASN A 15 46.78 6.29 -27.91
N PRO A 16 47.58 7.30 -27.50
CA PRO A 16 48.95 7.09 -27.04
C PRO A 16 49.12 7.36 -25.53
N SER A 17 49.41 6.28 -24.81
CA SER A 17 50.42 6.14 -23.75
C SER A 17 50.58 7.22 -22.65
N SER A 18 50.39 6.80 -21.40
CA SER A 18 51.38 7.03 -20.34
C SER A 18 51.32 5.92 -19.29
N ARG A 19 52.46 5.25 -19.13
CA ARG A 19 52.77 4.18 -18.18
C ARG A 19 52.78 4.69 -16.74
N TRP A 20 52.21 3.94 -15.80
CA TRP A 20 52.79 3.73 -14.46
C TRP A 20 52.49 2.30 -14.00
N ARG A 21 53.55 1.54 -13.70
CA ARG A 21 53.50 0.21 -13.06
C ARG A 21 53.61 0.40 -11.55
N ALA A 22 52.86 -0.38 -10.78
CA ALA A 22 53.20 -0.75 -9.40
C ALA A 22 52.74 -2.20 -9.11
N PRO A 23 53.40 -2.90 -8.18
CA PRO A 23 53.57 -4.36 -8.27
C PRO A 23 52.59 -5.17 -7.41
N PHE A 24 52.43 -6.44 -7.82
CA PHE A 24 51.83 -7.51 -7.05
C PHE A 24 52.61 -7.81 -5.76
N SER A 25 51.89 -7.97 -4.65
CA SER A 25 52.34 -8.72 -3.48
C SER A 25 51.18 -9.55 -2.94
N LEU A 26 51.42 -10.84 -2.76
CA LEU A 26 50.54 -11.89 -2.25
C LEU A 26 50.79 -12.07 -0.74
N CYS A 27 49.73 -12.07 0.09
CA CYS A 27 49.59 -12.86 1.34
C CYS A 27 48.20 -12.62 2.02
N PRO A 28 47.73 -13.45 2.99
CA PRO A 28 46.62 -14.40 2.83
C PRO A 28 45.37 -14.05 3.72
N PRO A 29 44.29 -14.88 3.78
CA PRO A 29 42.99 -14.43 4.25
C PRO A 29 42.86 -14.49 5.78
N GLY A 30 42.47 -13.36 6.37
CA GLY A 30 42.08 -13.24 7.78
C GLY A 30 40.56 -13.36 7.94
N HIS A 31 40.14 -14.29 8.78
CA HIS A 31 38.77 -14.44 9.28
C HIS A 31 38.26 -13.16 9.94
N LEU A 32 37.15 -12.61 9.45
CA LEU A 32 36.32 -11.65 10.18
C LEU A 32 34.85 -12.03 10.01
N HIS A 33 34.23 -12.36 11.15
CA HIS A 33 32.81 -12.62 11.32
C HIS A 33 31.97 -11.35 11.06
N PRO A 34 30.82 -11.45 10.38
CA PRO A 34 29.79 -10.42 10.48
C PRO A 34 28.91 -10.67 11.71
N ILE A 35 28.88 -9.69 12.60
CA ILE A 35 27.91 -9.55 13.69
C ILE A 35 26.57 -9.18 13.05
N LEU A 36 25.60 -10.09 13.09
CA LEU A 36 24.20 -9.85 12.73
C LEU A 36 23.42 -9.42 13.98
N PRO A 37 22.62 -8.35 13.94
CA PRO A 37 21.66 -8.06 15.00
C PRO A 37 20.48 -9.04 14.92
N ALA A 38 20.19 -9.67 16.06
CA ALA A 38 19.13 -10.64 16.24
C ALA A 38 17.75 -9.98 16.35
N GLY A 39 16.75 -10.64 15.79
CA GLY A 39 15.34 -10.42 16.07
C GLY A 39 14.53 -10.34 14.80
N TRP A 40 13.73 -11.37 14.55
CA TRP A 40 12.32 -11.35 14.13
C TRP A 40 12.00 -12.79 13.70
N THR A 41 11.28 -13.48 14.58
CA THR A 41 10.83 -14.86 14.41
C THR A 41 9.68 -14.90 13.41
N THR A 42 9.91 -15.47 12.23
CA THR A 42 8.86 -15.80 11.26
C THR A 42 8.12 -17.05 11.73
N LYS A 43 6.87 -16.91 12.18
CA LYS A 43 5.94 -18.05 12.31
C LYS A 43 5.53 -18.52 10.92
N SER A 44 6.04 -19.66 10.50
CA SER A 44 5.58 -20.41 9.33
C SER A 44 4.17 -20.95 9.60
N LYS A 45 3.23 -20.65 8.69
CA LYS A 45 1.94 -21.34 8.59
C LYS A 45 2.17 -22.60 7.76
N HIS A 46 2.17 -23.75 8.41
CA HIS A 46 1.92 -25.03 7.75
C HIS A 46 0.45 -25.37 7.85
N SER A 47 -0.19 -25.39 6.69
CA SER A 47 -1.50 -25.95 6.41
C SER A 47 -1.37 -27.43 6.07
N SER A 48 -2.19 -28.26 6.70
CA SER A 48 -2.58 -29.59 6.20
C SER A 48 -3.93 -30.00 6.81
N PRO A 49 -4.69 -30.87 6.12
CA PRO A 49 -6.15 -30.78 6.06
C PRO A 49 -6.83 -31.68 7.09
N ALA A 50 -7.99 -31.25 7.60
CA ALA A 50 -8.87 -32.09 8.39
C ALA A 50 -10.27 -32.13 7.76
N SER A 51 -10.74 -33.35 7.59
CA SER A 51 -11.96 -33.83 6.96
C SER A 51 -13.25 -33.42 7.67
N ASN A 52 -14.30 -33.31 6.85
CA ASN A 52 -15.72 -33.19 7.21
C ASN A 52 -16.17 -34.20 8.28
N ALA A 53 -16.95 -33.73 9.26
CA ALA A 53 -18.10 -34.46 9.80
C ALA A 53 -19.08 -33.47 10.46
N SER A 54 -20.30 -33.52 9.98
CA SER A 54 -21.50 -32.80 10.41
C SER A 54 -22.13 -33.39 11.68
N THR A 55 -22.58 -32.54 12.58
CA THR A 55 -23.79 -32.60 13.46
C THR A 55 -23.65 -31.41 14.43
N GLY A 56 -24.63 -30.63 14.84
CA GLY A 56 -26.07 -30.83 14.94
C GLY A 56 -26.50 -30.32 16.33
N SER A 57 -27.14 -29.14 16.33
CA SER A 57 -28.14 -28.61 17.28
C SER A 57 -27.81 -28.15 18.73
N ALA A 58 -28.41 -26.99 19.02
CA ALA A 58 -29.16 -26.59 20.22
C ALA A 58 -28.44 -26.02 21.46
N SER A 59 -28.63 -24.71 21.64
CA SER A 59 -28.73 -24.02 22.94
C SER A 59 -29.98 -24.52 23.71
N PRO A 60 -30.02 -24.42 25.06
CA PRO A 60 -30.52 -23.20 25.69
C PRO A 60 -29.93 -22.87 27.09
N THR A 61 -30.11 -21.62 27.52
CA THR A 61 -29.96 -21.10 28.90
C THR A 61 -31.34 -21.04 29.58
N PRO A 62 -31.50 -20.55 30.83
CA PRO A 62 -30.94 -20.97 32.13
C PRO A 62 -32.05 -21.32 33.15
N ALA A 63 -31.72 -21.99 34.26
CA ALA A 63 -32.53 -21.90 35.48
C ALA A 63 -31.71 -22.25 36.74
N ASN A 64 -31.71 -21.32 37.69
CA ASN A 64 -31.38 -21.51 39.10
C ASN A 64 -32.64 -22.07 39.80
N PRO A 65 -32.55 -22.91 40.86
CA PRO A 65 -32.67 -22.34 42.19
C PRO A 65 -32.01 -23.10 43.37
N ALA A 66 -31.61 -22.30 44.36
CA ALA A 66 -31.87 -22.40 45.81
C ALA A 66 -31.53 -23.66 46.66
N ALA A 67 -30.89 -23.32 47.79
CA ALA A 67 -31.12 -23.78 49.16
C ALA A 67 -30.35 -25.00 49.73
N ALA A 68 -29.72 -24.71 50.88
CA ALA A 68 -28.98 -25.54 51.85
C ALA A 68 -29.90 -26.53 52.63
N PRO A 69 -29.53 -27.24 53.74
CA PRO A 69 -28.30 -27.17 54.56
C PRO A 69 -27.78 -28.53 55.18
N GLY A 70 -26.70 -28.46 55.97
CA GLY A 70 -26.27 -29.51 56.92
C GLY A 70 -24.79 -29.39 57.31
N ALA A 71 -24.41 -28.66 58.36
CA ALA A 71 -24.31 -29.05 59.78
C ALA A 71 -23.06 -29.87 60.18
N SER A 72 -22.28 -29.34 61.14
CA SER A 72 -21.54 -29.99 62.25
C SER A 72 -20.12 -29.41 62.41
N ARG A 73 -19.88 -28.45 63.32
CA ARG A 73 -19.48 -28.57 64.75
C ARG A 73 -18.05 -29.08 65.01
N ARG A 74 -17.18 -28.20 65.54
CA ARG A 74 -16.60 -28.21 66.93
C ARG A 74 -15.59 -27.05 67.07
N ARG A 75 -15.85 -26.10 67.99
CA ARG A 75 -15.18 -25.89 69.32
C ARG A 75 -13.68 -25.57 69.18
N THR A 76 -13.20 -24.43 69.66
CA THR A 76 -12.97 -24.17 71.10
C THR A 76 -13.15 -22.71 71.51
N ALA A 77 -13.44 -22.54 72.80
CA ALA A 77 -13.68 -21.29 73.50
C ALA A 77 -12.41 -20.73 74.14
N THR A 78 -12.31 -19.42 74.31
CA THR A 78 -11.81 -18.82 75.56
C THR A 78 -12.39 -17.41 75.72
N THR A 79 -12.97 -17.18 76.89
CA THR A 79 -13.56 -15.91 77.35
C THR A 79 -12.62 -15.33 78.39
N THR A 80 -12.25 -14.06 78.30
CA THR A 80 -12.04 -13.25 79.52
C THR A 80 -12.30 -11.76 79.27
N SER A 81 -13.06 -11.19 80.20
CA SER A 81 -13.37 -9.77 80.46
C SER A 81 -12.09 -8.95 80.73
N ALA A 82 -12.06 -7.63 80.93
CA ALA A 82 -12.91 -6.44 80.77
C ALA A 82 -11.94 -5.26 81.01
N PHE A 83 -12.12 -4.09 80.38
CA PHE A 83 -11.61 -2.83 80.96
C PHE A 83 -12.46 -1.65 80.51
N SER A 84 -12.81 -0.80 81.47
CA SER A 84 -13.69 0.35 81.34
C SER A 84 -12.96 1.64 80.95
N SER A 85 -13.76 2.57 80.43
CA SER A 85 -13.60 4.04 80.49
C SER A 85 -12.61 4.70 79.55
N SER A 86 -13.14 5.48 78.58
CA SER A 86 -12.86 6.92 78.45
C SER A 86 -13.65 7.48 77.27
N ALA A 87 -14.42 8.53 77.52
CA ALA A 87 -15.23 9.23 76.55
C ALA A 87 -14.35 9.91 75.48
N ARG A 88 -14.56 9.55 74.21
CA ARG A 88 -14.28 10.43 73.07
C ARG A 88 -15.58 10.66 72.32
N LYS A 89 -15.99 11.92 72.28
CA LYS A 89 -17.08 12.42 71.43
C LYS A 89 -16.82 11.95 70.00
N ALA A 90 -17.72 11.13 69.46
CA ALA A 90 -17.74 10.83 68.03
C ALA A 90 -17.96 12.15 67.27
N PRO A 91 -17.16 12.46 66.24
CA PRO A 91 -17.50 13.55 65.34
C PRO A 91 -18.77 13.14 64.61
N THR A 92 -19.86 13.86 64.84
CA THR A 92 -21.07 13.77 64.00
C THR A 92 -20.73 14.37 62.64
N SER A 93 -20.00 13.61 61.81
CA SER A 93 -19.90 13.90 60.39
C SER A 93 -21.30 13.71 59.82
N ARG A 94 -21.99 14.84 59.63
CA ARG A 94 -23.22 14.95 58.88
C ARG A 94 -22.85 14.55 57.45
N CYS A 95 -22.89 13.25 57.16
CA CYS A 95 -22.73 12.71 55.83
C CYS A 95 -23.86 13.33 55.01
N ARG A 96 -23.56 14.40 54.25
CA ARG A 96 -24.48 14.91 53.24
C ARG A 96 -24.76 13.70 52.36
N LYS A 97 -25.99 13.21 52.37
CA LYS A 97 -26.44 12.17 51.44
C LYS A 97 -26.01 12.64 50.05
N ALA A 98 -24.97 12.05 49.49
CA ALA A 98 -24.60 12.30 48.11
C ALA A 98 -25.85 11.99 47.30
N SER A 99 -26.38 13.00 46.61
CA SER A 99 -27.45 12.80 45.64
C SER A 99 -27.02 11.64 44.74
N ASN A 100 -27.89 10.64 44.61
CA ASN A 100 -27.63 9.47 43.79
C ASN A 100 -27.12 9.95 42.42
N PRO A 101 -25.94 9.54 41.94
CA PRO A 101 -25.39 10.05 40.69
C PRO A 101 -26.38 9.74 39.56
N SER A 102 -26.93 10.77 38.92
CA SER A 102 -27.81 10.62 37.76
C SER A 102 -26.97 10.61 36.50
N ILE A 103 -27.22 9.61 35.64
CA ILE A 103 -26.56 9.53 34.32
C ILE A 103 -27.26 10.52 33.39
N ARG A 104 -26.55 11.57 32.97
CA ARG A 104 -27.04 12.47 31.93
C ARG A 104 -27.00 11.73 30.59
N ARG A 105 -28.15 11.57 29.95
CA ARG A 105 -28.23 11.02 28.59
C ARG A 105 -28.07 12.15 27.58
N PRO A 106 -27.15 12.05 26.60
CA PRO A 106 -27.12 12.99 25.50
C PRO A 106 -28.42 12.90 24.68
N ALA A 107 -28.85 14.03 24.09
CA ALA A 107 -30.11 14.10 23.33
C ALA A 107 -30.08 13.24 22.06
N SER A 108 -28.92 13.16 21.41
CA SER A 108 -28.65 12.29 20.26
C SER A 108 -27.16 11.93 20.24
N ILE A 109 -26.84 10.71 19.78
CA ILE A 109 -25.48 10.27 19.53
C ILE A 109 -25.42 9.92 18.04
N LEU A 110 -24.52 10.58 17.30
CA LEU A 110 -24.27 10.25 15.90
C LEU A 110 -23.76 8.81 15.81
N LYS A 111 -24.04 8.15 14.70
CA LYS A 111 -23.49 6.84 14.33
C LYS A 111 -22.52 7.02 13.17
N PRO A 112 -21.65 6.03 12.89
CA PRO A 112 -20.74 6.10 11.75
C PRO A 112 -21.43 6.44 10.41
N ALA A 113 -22.63 5.90 10.18
CA ALA A 113 -23.41 6.15 8.97
C ALA A 113 -23.92 7.59 8.82
N ASP A 114 -23.97 8.36 9.93
CA ASP A 114 -24.44 9.75 9.89
C ASP A 114 -23.34 10.70 9.38
N PHE A 115 -22.06 10.27 9.38
CA PHE A 115 -20.94 11.05 8.87
C PHE A 115 -20.83 10.92 7.34
N THR A 116 -21.69 11.65 6.64
CA THR A 116 -21.60 11.84 5.19
C THR A 116 -20.70 13.04 4.85
N LEU A 117 -20.28 13.17 3.59
CA LEU A 117 -19.51 14.33 3.13
C LEU A 117 -20.24 15.65 3.40
N ASP A 118 -21.56 15.68 3.19
CA ASP A 118 -22.38 16.87 3.47
C ASP A 118 -22.47 17.17 4.96
N ARG A 119 -22.50 16.13 5.81
CA ARG A 119 -22.59 16.27 7.26
C ARG A 119 -21.30 16.81 7.87
N VAL A 120 -20.14 16.27 7.49
CA VAL A 120 -18.84 16.68 8.05
C VAL A 120 -18.39 18.07 7.61
N ARG A 121 -19.06 18.63 6.60
CA ARG A 121 -18.87 20.01 6.12
C ARG A 121 -19.72 21.03 6.86
N GLN A 122 -20.61 20.60 7.75
CA GLN A 122 -21.39 21.55 8.54
C GLN A 122 -20.50 22.25 9.58
N PRO A 123 -20.78 23.52 9.92
CA PRO A 123 -19.90 24.33 10.79
C PRO A 123 -19.65 23.74 12.18
N ASP A 124 -20.56 22.92 12.69
CA ASP A 124 -20.50 22.27 14.00
C ASP A 124 -19.53 21.08 14.05
N LEU A 125 -19.07 20.59 12.89
CA LEU A 125 -18.05 19.53 12.79
C LEU A 125 -16.79 20.00 12.06
N LEU A 126 -16.91 20.94 11.12
CA LEU A 126 -15.85 21.27 10.18
C LEU A 126 -14.74 22.12 10.80
N LEU A 127 -13.49 21.66 10.68
CA LEU A 127 -12.29 22.40 11.10
C LEU A 127 -11.52 23.00 9.92
N LEU A 128 -11.44 22.27 8.81
CA LEU A 128 -10.71 22.68 7.62
C LEU A 128 -11.41 22.17 6.36
N ASP A 129 -11.51 23.02 5.34
CA ASP A 129 -11.96 22.66 4.00
C ASP A 129 -11.07 23.35 2.96
N THR A 130 -10.48 22.56 2.06
CA THR A 130 -9.46 23.04 1.11
C THR A 130 -9.59 22.40 -0.26
N VAL A 131 -9.06 23.09 -1.26
CA VAL A 131 -8.78 22.55 -2.59
C VAL A 131 -7.32 22.09 -2.63
N ALA A 132 -7.10 20.78 -2.76
CA ALA A 132 -5.81 20.12 -2.69
C ALA A 132 -5.22 19.86 -4.09
N GLY A 133 -4.17 19.03 -4.14
CA GLY A 133 -3.62 18.52 -5.38
C GLY A 133 -3.00 19.60 -6.25
N SER A 134 -3.25 19.51 -7.56
CA SER A 134 -2.56 20.35 -8.55
C SER A 134 -2.84 21.85 -8.38
N HIS A 135 -3.99 22.24 -7.84
CA HIS A 135 -4.31 23.63 -7.51
C HIS A 135 -3.41 24.15 -6.39
N ALA A 136 -3.29 23.40 -5.30
CA ALA A 136 -2.44 23.76 -4.15
C ALA A 136 -0.96 23.89 -4.56
N TYR A 137 -0.47 22.93 -5.35
CA TYR A 137 0.91 22.93 -5.85
C TYR A 137 1.16 24.02 -6.90
N GLY A 138 0.11 24.63 -7.47
CA GLY A 138 0.18 25.59 -8.56
C GLY A 138 0.40 24.95 -9.93
N THR A 139 0.23 23.63 -10.07
CA THR A 139 0.44 22.87 -11.32
C THR A 139 -0.87 22.51 -12.04
N ALA A 140 -1.99 23.13 -11.65
CA ALA A 140 -3.28 22.98 -12.30
C ALA A 140 -3.29 23.55 -13.73
N ASN A 141 -4.04 22.91 -14.63
CA ASN A 141 -4.35 23.37 -15.99
C ASN A 141 -5.87 23.32 -16.23
N GLU A 142 -6.35 23.72 -17.40
CA GLU A 142 -7.80 23.81 -17.69
C GLU A 142 -8.55 22.47 -17.53
N GLY A 143 -7.86 21.34 -17.69
CA GLY A 143 -8.41 20.00 -17.46
C GLY A 143 -8.06 19.38 -16.10
N SER A 144 -7.55 20.16 -15.14
CA SER A 144 -7.28 19.66 -13.79
C SER A 144 -8.58 19.44 -13.02
N ASP A 145 -8.64 18.29 -12.35
CA ASP A 145 -9.64 17.95 -11.35
C ASP A 145 -9.46 18.75 -10.05
N GLU A 146 -10.59 19.02 -9.38
CA GLU A 146 -10.61 19.64 -8.05
C GLU A 146 -10.63 18.56 -6.96
N ASP A 147 -9.48 18.28 -6.35
CA ASP A 147 -9.40 17.44 -5.15
C ASP A 147 -9.85 18.25 -3.92
N ARG A 148 -10.85 17.80 -3.17
CA ARG A 148 -11.24 18.45 -1.90
C ARG A 148 -10.72 17.67 -0.71
N ARG A 149 -10.01 18.34 0.19
CA ARG A 149 -9.51 17.74 1.42
C ARG A 149 -9.82 18.59 2.63
N GLY A 150 -10.11 17.94 3.75
CA GLY A 150 -10.46 18.65 4.96
C GLY A 150 -10.30 17.84 6.24
N VAL A 151 -10.63 18.49 7.35
CA VAL A 151 -10.58 17.91 8.69
C VAL A 151 -11.86 18.28 9.41
N PHE A 152 -12.48 17.31 10.07
CA PHE A 152 -13.65 17.50 10.93
C PHE A 152 -13.38 16.93 12.32
N ALA A 153 -14.08 17.44 13.34
CA ALA A 153 -14.01 16.90 14.70
C ALA A 153 -15.31 16.18 15.02
N ALA A 154 -15.25 14.87 15.29
CA ALA A 154 -16.41 14.15 15.76
C ALA A 154 -16.84 14.66 17.17
N PRO A 155 -18.14 14.72 17.48
CA PRO A 155 -18.60 15.23 18.77
C PRO A 155 -18.13 14.38 19.95
N ARG A 156 -17.96 15.00 21.12
CA ARG A 156 -17.55 14.30 22.35
C ARG A 156 -18.43 13.09 22.69
N ALA A 157 -19.74 13.21 22.49
CA ALA A 157 -20.68 12.12 22.74
C ALA A 157 -20.43 10.88 21.84
N PHE A 158 -19.96 11.09 20.61
CA PHE A 158 -19.57 10.00 19.70
C PHE A 158 -18.26 9.33 20.17
N LEU A 159 -17.24 10.14 20.46
CA LEU A 159 -15.89 9.66 20.82
C LEU A 159 -15.83 8.89 22.14
N LEU A 160 -16.72 9.21 23.09
CA LEU A 160 -16.84 8.47 24.36
C LEU A 160 -17.71 7.21 24.23
N GLY A 161 -18.36 7.02 23.07
CA GLY A 161 -19.17 5.86 22.75
C GLY A 161 -18.35 4.64 22.33
N LEU A 162 -19.03 3.65 21.73
CA LEU A 162 -18.43 2.39 21.28
C LEU A 162 -17.96 2.42 19.82
N ASP A 163 -18.36 3.45 19.07
CA ASP A 163 -18.09 3.58 17.65
C ASP A 163 -16.82 4.39 17.38
N ALA A 164 -16.27 4.25 16.17
CA ALA A 164 -15.10 5.00 15.71
C ALA A 164 -15.28 5.45 14.25
N ILE A 165 -14.62 6.54 13.89
CA ILE A 165 -14.53 7.02 12.52
C ILE A 165 -13.15 7.62 12.27
N GLU A 166 -12.54 7.26 11.14
CA GLU A 166 -11.21 7.75 10.76
C GLU A 166 -11.30 8.86 9.72
N GLN A 167 -12.17 8.67 8.72
CA GLN A 167 -12.37 9.61 7.62
C GLN A 167 -13.69 9.33 6.91
N VAL A 168 -14.13 10.30 6.11
CA VAL A 168 -15.22 10.19 5.15
C VAL A 168 -14.67 10.53 3.77
N ALA A 169 -14.95 9.69 2.78
CA ALA A 169 -14.50 9.90 1.41
C ALA A 169 -15.58 9.49 0.40
N ASP A 170 -15.52 10.06 -0.80
CA ASP A 170 -16.28 9.53 -1.95
C ASP A 170 -15.57 8.29 -2.55
N GLU A 171 -16.26 7.62 -3.47
CA GLU A 171 -15.78 6.36 -4.08
C GLU A 171 -14.44 6.53 -4.82
N ARG A 172 -14.20 7.72 -5.38
CA ARG A 172 -12.99 8.05 -6.13
C ARG A 172 -11.87 8.64 -5.27
N SER A 173 -12.18 8.97 -4.01
CA SER A 173 -11.29 9.72 -3.11
C SER A 173 -10.87 11.10 -3.65
N ASP A 174 -11.73 11.68 -4.50
CA ASP A 174 -11.60 13.08 -4.96
C ASP A 174 -11.96 14.02 -3.81
N GLN A 175 -12.82 13.57 -2.88
CA GLN A 175 -13.19 14.27 -1.65
C GLN A 175 -12.85 13.43 -0.43
N VAL A 176 -11.98 13.93 0.46
CA VAL A 176 -11.57 13.22 1.68
C VAL A 176 -11.53 14.16 2.89
N TYR A 177 -12.28 13.82 3.93
CA TYR A 177 -12.29 14.55 5.20
C TYR A 177 -11.86 13.62 6.32
N TYR A 178 -10.78 13.98 7.02
CA TYR A 178 -10.24 13.21 8.12
C TYR A 178 -10.90 13.61 9.44
N GLU A 179 -11.20 12.63 10.29
CA GLU A 179 -11.52 12.91 11.68
C GLU A 179 -10.25 13.43 12.37
N LEU A 180 -10.39 14.47 13.21
CA LEU A 180 -9.27 15.19 13.83
C LEU A 180 -8.24 14.28 14.53
N GLY A 181 -8.68 13.27 15.27
CA GLY A 181 -7.80 12.31 15.94
C GLY A 181 -7.06 11.42 14.96
N HIS A 182 -7.73 10.93 13.92
CA HIS A 182 -7.08 10.19 12.86
C HIS A 182 -6.08 11.07 12.08
N PHE A 183 -6.46 12.30 11.74
CA PHE A 183 -5.57 13.30 11.11
C PHE A 183 -4.30 13.52 11.95
N VAL A 184 -4.44 13.78 13.25
CA VAL A 184 -3.30 13.94 14.16
C VAL A 184 -2.45 12.66 14.22
N SER A 185 -3.07 11.48 14.17
CA SER A 185 -2.34 10.20 14.12
C SER A 185 -1.50 10.05 12.84
N LEU A 186 -1.97 10.59 11.72
CA LEU A 186 -1.23 10.62 10.45
C LEU A 186 -0.08 11.65 10.50
N LEU A 187 -0.30 12.80 11.14
CA LEU A 187 0.75 13.79 11.38
C LEU A 187 1.90 13.26 12.23
N LEU A 188 1.59 12.49 13.30
CA LEU A 188 2.59 11.80 14.13
C LEU A 188 3.45 10.80 13.34
N LYS A 189 2.91 10.30 12.21
CA LYS A 189 3.63 9.40 11.29
C LYS A 189 4.33 10.16 10.16
N ASN A 190 4.26 11.49 10.12
CA ASN A 190 4.72 12.34 9.02
C ASN A 190 4.12 11.95 7.66
N ASN A 191 2.84 11.57 7.62
CA ASN A 191 2.17 11.28 6.36
C ASN A 191 2.16 12.52 5.44
N PRO A 192 2.68 12.44 4.20
CA PRO A 192 2.78 13.62 3.31
C PRO A 192 1.44 14.29 3.01
N ASN A 193 0.37 13.51 2.82
CA ASN A 193 -0.98 14.02 2.53
C ASN A 193 -1.63 14.70 3.74
N ALA A 194 -1.26 14.31 4.95
CA ALA A 194 -1.75 14.98 6.15
C ALA A 194 -0.96 16.26 6.42
N LEU A 195 0.38 16.20 6.29
CA LEU A 195 1.26 17.35 6.49
C LEU A 195 0.87 18.51 5.56
N GLU A 196 0.58 18.25 4.28
CA GLU A 196 0.23 19.32 3.34
C GLU A 196 -0.95 20.19 3.81
N LEU A 197 -1.92 19.60 4.49
CA LEU A 197 -3.10 20.32 5.00
C LEU A 197 -2.76 21.36 6.07
N LEU A 198 -1.60 21.25 6.72
CA LEU A 198 -1.13 22.25 7.70
C LEU A 198 -0.60 23.54 7.05
N ALA A 199 -0.19 23.48 5.78
CA ALA A 199 0.49 24.57 5.07
C ALA A 199 -0.17 24.91 3.72
N MET A 200 -1.49 24.70 3.62
CA MET A 200 -2.25 24.99 2.40
C MET A 200 -2.17 26.48 2.04
N PRO A 201 -1.98 26.83 0.75
CA PRO A 201 -2.03 28.22 0.29
C PRO A 201 -3.39 28.87 0.58
N ASP A 202 -3.40 30.18 0.88
CA ASP A 202 -4.63 30.91 1.25
C ASP A 202 -5.72 30.86 0.17
N ASP A 203 -5.33 30.91 -1.11
CA ASP A 203 -6.25 30.79 -2.25
C ASP A 203 -6.89 29.39 -2.39
N CYS A 204 -6.37 28.41 -1.66
CA CYS A 204 -6.87 27.04 -1.64
C CYS A 204 -7.69 26.74 -0.36
N ILE A 205 -7.77 27.66 0.60
CA ILE A 205 -8.52 27.49 1.84
C ILE A 205 -9.94 28.02 1.66
N ARG A 206 -10.94 27.13 1.75
CA ARG A 206 -12.36 27.48 1.67
C ARG A 206 -12.96 27.75 3.04
N HIS A 207 -12.51 27.02 4.06
CA HIS A 207 -12.87 27.22 5.44
C HIS A 207 -11.71 26.81 6.36
N ARG A 208 -11.47 27.60 7.42
CA ARG A 208 -10.50 27.28 8.48
C ARG A 208 -11.04 27.75 9.82
N HIS A 209 -11.35 26.80 10.69
CA HIS A 209 -11.72 27.10 12.06
C HIS A 209 -10.49 27.58 12.85
N PRO A 210 -10.61 28.57 13.76
CA PRO A 210 -9.47 29.07 14.55
C PRO A 210 -8.70 27.98 15.31
N VAL A 211 -9.41 26.97 15.81
CA VAL A 211 -8.81 25.80 16.50
C VAL A 211 -7.85 25.04 15.57
N PHE A 212 -8.16 24.93 14.27
CA PHE A 212 -7.24 24.29 13.32
C PHE A 212 -5.91 25.06 13.21
N GLY A 213 -5.93 26.39 13.38
CA GLY A 213 -4.73 27.22 13.38
C GLY A 213 -3.70 26.90 14.48
N LEU A 214 -4.10 26.14 15.50
CA LEU A 214 -3.21 25.70 16.57
C LEU A 214 -2.36 24.48 16.18
N LEU A 215 -2.75 23.75 15.12
CA LEU A 215 -1.94 22.69 14.52
C LEU A 215 -0.88 23.30 13.62
N LYS A 216 0.29 23.60 14.18
CA LYS A 216 1.40 24.21 13.42
C LYS A 216 2.34 23.13 12.84
N PRO A 217 2.85 23.29 11.60
CA PRO A 217 3.77 22.31 11.00
C PRO A 217 4.98 21.95 11.87
N GLU A 218 5.55 22.91 12.59
CA GLU A 218 6.78 22.75 13.38
C GLU A 218 6.60 21.76 14.54
N ILE A 219 5.38 21.51 14.98
CA ILE A 219 5.04 20.51 16.00
C ILE A 219 5.24 19.09 15.46
N PHE A 220 5.06 18.91 14.15
CA PHE A 220 4.99 17.59 13.51
C PHE A 220 6.17 17.30 12.58
N LEU A 221 6.90 18.28 12.06
CA LEU A 221 8.03 18.01 11.17
C LEU A 221 9.15 17.28 11.93
N SER A 222 9.61 16.16 11.36
CA SER A 222 10.64 15.31 11.97
C SER A 222 11.46 14.57 10.90
N LYS A 223 12.52 13.87 11.32
CA LYS A 223 13.33 13.02 10.43
C LYS A 223 12.56 11.82 9.86
N LEU A 224 11.37 11.47 10.39
CA LEU A 224 10.49 10.48 9.77
C LEU A 224 10.04 10.87 8.35
N CYS A 225 10.10 12.17 8.00
CA CYS A 225 9.86 12.63 6.64
C CYS A 225 10.80 11.97 5.62
N ALA A 226 12.05 11.67 5.99
CA ALA A 226 13.02 11.00 5.11
C ALA A 226 12.45 9.68 4.57
N ARG A 227 11.95 8.84 5.49
CA ARG A 227 11.37 7.54 5.17
C ARG A 227 10.04 7.70 4.44
N THR A 228 9.12 8.49 4.99
CA THR A 228 7.75 8.55 4.46
C THR A 228 7.65 9.19 3.08
N PHE A 229 8.41 10.26 2.83
CA PHE A 229 8.49 10.86 1.51
C PHE A 229 9.29 9.97 0.54
N GLY A 230 10.39 9.38 1.00
CA GLY A 230 11.22 8.47 0.20
C GLY A 230 10.47 7.22 -0.24
N GLU A 231 9.81 6.52 0.67
CA GLU A 231 9.00 5.32 0.37
C GLU A 231 7.87 5.63 -0.61
N TYR A 232 7.22 6.79 -0.46
CA TYR A 232 6.19 7.24 -1.38
C TYR A 232 6.77 7.49 -2.78
N ALA A 233 7.86 8.25 -2.88
CA ALA A 233 8.56 8.52 -4.14
C ALA A 233 9.02 7.22 -4.83
N MET A 234 9.66 6.31 -4.09
CA MET A 234 10.09 5.01 -4.62
C MET A 234 8.91 4.14 -5.09
N GLY A 235 7.79 4.19 -4.38
CA GLY A 235 6.56 3.51 -4.79
C GLY A 235 6.04 4.04 -6.13
N GLN A 236 6.10 5.35 -6.34
CA GLN A 236 5.71 5.98 -7.60
C GLN A 236 6.66 5.67 -8.76
N ILE A 237 7.98 5.67 -8.53
CA ILE A 237 8.97 5.23 -9.53
C ILE A 237 8.70 3.78 -9.95
N ARG A 238 8.44 2.88 -8.99
CA ARG A 238 8.10 1.48 -9.29
C ARG A 238 6.83 1.35 -10.13
N LYS A 239 5.79 2.14 -9.82
CA LYS A 239 4.56 2.19 -10.63
C LYS A 239 4.82 2.70 -12.04
N ALA A 240 5.62 3.78 -12.18
CA ALA A 240 6.00 4.32 -13.48
C ALA A 240 6.78 3.31 -14.33
N ARG A 241 7.74 2.57 -13.72
CA ARG A 241 8.48 1.47 -14.37
C ARG A 241 7.54 0.36 -14.84
N GLY A 242 6.63 -0.07 -13.97
CA GLY A 242 5.66 -1.12 -14.28
C GLY A 242 4.72 -0.74 -15.42
N LEU A 243 4.22 0.50 -15.43
CA LEU A 243 3.37 1.00 -16.50
C LEU A 243 4.13 1.11 -17.83
N ASN A 244 5.33 1.68 -17.81
CA ASN A 244 6.17 1.79 -19.00
C ASN A 244 6.40 0.39 -19.62
N LYS A 245 6.73 -0.61 -18.79
CA LYS A 245 6.88 -2.00 -19.24
C LYS A 245 5.64 -2.54 -19.95
N LYS A 246 4.43 -2.26 -19.45
CA LYS A 246 3.18 -2.68 -20.11
C LYS A 246 2.97 -1.94 -21.43
N ILE A 247 3.29 -0.64 -21.48
CA ILE A 247 3.13 0.17 -22.70
C ILE A 247 4.09 -0.28 -23.81
N VAL A 248 5.37 -0.50 -23.49
CA VAL A 248 6.39 -0.85 -24.50
C VAL A 248 6.43 -2.34 -24.84
N ASN A 249 5.83 -3.20 -24.01
CA ASN A 249 5.76 -4.66 -24.24
C ASN A 249 4.32 -5.18 -24.13
N PRO A 250 3.46 -4.86 -25.11
CA PRO A 250 2.06 -5.28 -25.11
C PRO A 250 1.94 -6.82 -25.19
N GLN A 251 0.95 -7.37 -24.51
CA GLN A 251 0.62 -8.80 -24.64
C GLN A 251 -0.39 -9.01 -25.77
N PRO A 252 -0.28 -10.10 -26.55
CA PRO A 252 -1.26 -10.43 -27.58
C PRO A 252 -2.64 -10.64 -26.96
N GLU A 253 -3.69 -10.36 -27.74
CA GLU A 253 -5.09 -10.55 -27.31
C GLU A 253 -5.37 -12.01 -26.96
N GLN A 254 -4.95 -12.91 -27.84
CA GLN A 254 -5.04 -14.34 -27.59
C GLN A 254 -3.83 -14.81 -26.78
N ARG A 255 -4.13 -15.54 -25.69
CA ARG A 255 -3.10 -16.22 -24.89
C ARG A 255 -2.57 -17.41 -25.69
N LYS A 256 -1.25 -17.46 -25.86
CA LYS A 256 -0.56 -18.64 -26.40
C LYS A 256 -0.95 -19.93 -25.68
N ALA A 257 -1.15 -20.99 -26.45
CA ALA A 257 -1.51 -22.31 -25.91
C ALA A 257 -0.29 -22.99 -25.26
N MET A 258 -0.53 -23.93 -24.33
CA MET A 258 0.55 -24.66 -23.65
C MET A 258 1.51 -25.37 -24.62
N LEU A 259 0.98 -25.92 -25.71
CA LEU A 259 1.79 -26.62 -26.72
C LEU A 259 2.80 -25.72 -27.45
N GLU A 260 2.63 -24.38 -27.43
CA GLU A 260 3.65 -23.46 -27.95
C GLU A 260 4.90 -23.39 -27.06
N PHE A 261 4.82 -23.89 -25.83
CA PHE A 261 5.95 -23.97 -24.89
C PHE A 261 6.58 -25.37 -24.87
N CYS A 262 6.13 -26.24 -25.77
CA CYS A 262 6.59 -27.61 -25.91
C CYS A 262 7.51 -27.75 -27.14
N HIS A 263 8.68 -28.35 -26.95
CA HIS A 263 9.70 -28.50 -27.99
C HIS A 263 10.25 -29.91 -28.01
N VAL A 264 10.57 -30.43 -29.19
CA VAL A 264 11.21 -31.73 -29.37
C VAL A 264 12.71 -31.51 -29.61
N PRO A 265 13.60 -32.05 -28.75
CA PRO A 265 15.04 -31.97 -28.99
C PRO A 265 15.44 -32.72 -30.26
N GLU A 266 16.21 -32.07 -31.13
CA GLU A 266 16.74 -32.65 -32.37
C GLU A 266 18.19 -32.21 -32.58
N GLY A 267 19.12 -33.18 -32.60
CA GLY A 267 20.55 -32.90 -32.74
C GLY A 267 21.08 -32.03 -31.60
N GLN A 268 21.63 -30.86 -31.93
CA GLN A 268 22.07 -29.85 -30.95
C GLN A 268 21.01 -28.77 -30.66
N GLY A 269 19.81 -28.87 -31.25
CA GLY A 269 18.74 -27.89 -31.12
C GLY A 269 17.41 -28.51 -30.71
N SER A 270 16.32 -27.82 -31.04
CA SER A 270 14.96 -28.29 -30.81
C SER A 270 13.99 -27.69 -31.81
N ALA A 271 12.90 -28.41 -32.11
CA ALA A 271 11.79 -27.94 -32.94
C ALA A 271 10.51 -27.76 -32.10
N PRO A 272 9.64 -26.78 -32.38
CA PRO A 272 8.32 -26.68 -31.75
C PRO A 272 7.51 -27.98 -31.95
N VAL A 273 6.84 -28.48 -30.92
CA VAL A 273 6.17 -29.81 -31.00
C VAL A 273 5.11 -29.86 -32.10
N ILE A 274 4.35 -28.78 -32.30
CA ILE A 274 3.28 -28.72 -33.29
C ILE A 274 3.86 -28.87 -34.70
N GLU A 275 4.94 -28.14 -35.00
CA GLU A 275 5.63 -28.21 -36.30
C GLU A 275 6.29 -29.57 -36.50
N TRP A 276 6.90 -30.11 -35.43
CA TRP A 276 7.56 -31.41 -35.45
C TRP A 276 6.60 -32.57 -35.74
N LEU A 277 5.40 -32.53 -35.15
CA LEU A 277 4.32 -33.49 -35.39
C LEU A 277 3.75 -33.34 -36.80
N ALA A 278 3.46 -32.10 -37.22
CA ALA A 278 2.91 -31.80 -38.54
C ALA A 278 3.85 -32.27 -39.66
N ALA A 279 5.16 -32.07 -39.52
CA ALA A 279 6.16 -32.54 -40.48
C ALA A 279 6.19 -34.08 -40.65
N ARG A 280 5.67 -34.81 -39.66
CA ARG A 280 5.59 -36.28 -39.63
C ARG A 280 4.18 -36.80 -39.92
N GLY A 281 3.21 -35.92 -40.15
CA GLY A 281 1.81 -36.29 -40.37
C GLY A 281 1.13 -36.88 -39.13
N ILE A 282 1.63 -36.59 -37.93
CA ILE A 282 1.09 -37.11 -36.67
C ILE A 282 0.10 -36.09 -36.09
N ASP A 283 -1.11 -36.54 -35.76
CA ASP A 283 -2.13 -35.71 -35.13
C ASP A 283 -1.88 -35.61 -33.60
N PRO A 284 -1.67 -34.39 -33.04
CA PRO A 284 -1.49 -34.20 -31.60
C PRO A 284 -2.63 -34.76 -30.72
N HIS A 285 -3.84 -34.88 -31.27
CA HIS A 285 -5.00 -35.42 -30.58
C HIS A 285 -5.01 -36.96 -30.52
N GLN A 286 -4.18 -37.61 -31.32
CA GLN A 286 -4.05 -39.07 -31.40
C GLN A 286 -2.71 -39.57 -30.84
N CYS A 287 -1.97 -38.70 -30.13
CA CYS A 287 -0.73 -39.10 -29.47
C CYS A 287 -0.97 -39.72 -28.10
N GLY A 288 -0.17 -40.74 -27.78
CA GLY A 288 0.11 -41.17 -26.42
C GLY A 288 1.24 -40.34 -25.80
N LEU A 289 1.20 -40.11 -24.49
CA LEU A 289 2.21 -39.33 -23.76
C LEU A 289 2.56 -40.01 -22.43
N THR A 290 3.84 -40.16 -22.13
CA THR A 290 4.31 -40.64 -20.81
C THR A 290 5.39 -39.75 -20.25
N ALA A 291 5.40 -39.53 -18.93
CA ALA A 291 6.50 -38.83 -18.27
C ALA A 291 7.79 -39.65 -18.31
N VAL A 292 8.93 -39.01 -18.61
CA VAL A 292 10.24 -39.66 -18.58
C VAL A 292 10.80 -39.56 -17.16
N GLN A 293 11.10 -40.71 -16.55
CA GLN A 293 11.65 -40.75 -15.19
C GLN A 293 13.00 -40.03 -15.12
N HIS A 294 13.22 -39.30 -14.03
CA HIS A 294 14.44 -38.52 -13.76
C HIS A 294 14.77 -37.41 -14.77
N ALA A 295 13.84 -37.07 -15.67
CA ALA A 295 14.00 -35.98 -16.64
C ALA A 295 12.80 -35.02 -16.53
N ALA A 296 12.92 -34.04 -15.64
CA ALA A 296 11.86 -33.06 -15.41
C ALA A 296 11.50 -32.32 -16.70
N GLY A 297 10.20 -32.16 -16.95
CA GLY A 297 9.69 -31.51 -18.16
C GLY A 297 9.81 -32.36 -19.43
N MET A 298 10.43 -33.55 -19.40
CA MET A 298 10.55 -34.44 -20.55
C MET A 298 9.43 -35.50 -20.60
N PHE A 299 8.86 -35.65 -21.78
CA PHE A 299 7.76 -36.55 -22.06
C PHE A 299 8.03 -37.35 -23.33
N ALA A 300 7.74 -38.64 -23.33
CA ALA A 300 7.84 -39.47 -24.51
C ALA A 300 6.51 -39.47 -25.26
N ILE A 301 6.56 -39.17 -26.56
CA ILE A 301 5.40 -39.14 -27.46
C ILE A 301 5.33 -40.49 -28.18
N TYR A 302 4.12 -41.02 -28.31
CA TYR A 302 3.82 -42.24 -29.06
C TYR A 302 2.76 -41.92 -30.12
N ASP A 303 2.97 -42.40 -31.34
CA ASP A 303 1.97 -42.36 -32.40
C ASP A 303 1.05 -43.57 -32.25
N GLU A 304 -0.11 -43.38 -31.63
CA GLU A 304 -1.07 -44.44 -31.35
C GLU A 304 -2.42 -44.13 -32.01
N PRO A 305 -2.67 -44.57 -33.26
CA PRO A 305 -3.94 -44.35 -33.95
C PRO A 305 -5.12 -45.18 -33.39
N ARG A 306 -5.03 -45.71 -32.16
CA ARG A 306 -6.04 -46.58 -31.51
C ARG A 306 -6.92 -45.80 -30.52
N SER A 307 -8.11 -46.33 -30.24
CA SER A 307 -9.21 -45.73 -29.46
C SER A 307 -8.91 -45.33 -28.00
N GLU A 308 -7.69 -45.53 -27.50
CA GLU A 308 -7.27 -45.16 -26.13
C GLU A 308 -6.34 -43.94 -26.08
N ALA A 309 -5.91 -43.42 -27.23
CA ALA A 309 -5.11 -42.19 -27.29
C ALA A 309 -5.93 -41.00 -26.77
N ARG A 310 -5.38 -40.31 -25.77
CA ARG A 310 -6.04 -39.16 -25.12
C ARG A 310 -5.55 -37.80 -25.64
N GLY A 311 -4.61 -37.82 -26.57
CA GLY A 311 -3.91 -36.63 -27.09
C GLY A 311 -2.88 -36.08 -26.11
N LEU A 312 -2.10 -35.10 -26.57
CA LEU A 312 -1.08 -34.45 -25.74
C LEU A 312 -1.67 -33.59 -24.60
N VAL A 313 -2.83 -32.98 -24.84
CA VAL A 313 -3.50 -32.07 -23.91
C VAL A 313 -4.97 -32.43 -23.74
N SER A 314 -5.55 -32.04 -22.61
CA SER A 314 -6.95 -32.35 -22.31
C SER A 314 -7.89 -31.55 -23.21
N PRO A 315 -8.88 -32.18 -23.86
CA PRO A 315 -9.91 -31.47 -24.63
C PRO A 315 -10.75 -30.51 -23.76
N LYS A 316 -10.83 -30.77 -22.45
CA LYS A 316 -11.58 -29.93 -21.49
C LYS A 316 -10.73 -28.80 -20.92
N ASP A 317 -9.41 -28.97 -20.91
CA ASP A 317 -8.45 -28.01 -20.38
C ASP A 317 -7.14 -28.09 -21.18
N PRO A 318 -6.98 -27.24 -22.22
CA PRO A 318 -5.81 -27.29 -23.10
C PRO A 318 -4.49 -26.87 -22.41
N ASP A 319 -4.54 -26.44 -21.14
CA ASP A 319 -3.37 -26.13 -20.31
C ASP A 319 -2.91 -27.32 -19.45
N THR A 320 -3.56 -28.48 -19.59
CA THR A 320 -3.23 -29.71 -18.85
C THR A 320 -2.75 -30.80 -19.80
N LEU A 321 -1.54 -31.32 -19.57
CA LEU A 321 -1.02 -32.50 -20.28
C LEU A 321 -1.82 -33.75 -19.89
N VAL A 322 -2.05 -34.64 -20.85
CA VAL A 322 -2.73 -35.91 -20.61
C VAL A 322 -1.78 -37.07 -20.83
N PHE A 323 -1.58 -37.88 -19.81
CA PHE A 323 -0.75 -39.09 -19.90
C PHE A 323 -1.57 -40.25 -20.46
N SER A 324 -0.97 -41.18 -21.18
CA SER A 324 -1.64 -42.37 -21.72
C SER A 324 -1.05 -43.65 -21.15
N SER A 325 -1.86 -44.70 -21.08
CA SER A 325 -1.39 -46.04 -20.70
C SER A 325 -0.76 -46.69 -21.92
N VAL A 326 0.57 -46.70 -21.98
CA VAL A 326 1.32 -47.20 -23.13
C VAL A 326 1.88 -48.60 -22.82
N ALA A 327 1.87 -49.50 -23.79
CA ALA A 327 2.45 -50.84 -23.65
C ALA A 327 3.96 -50.77 -23.32
N LYS A 328 4.48 -51.71 -22.52
CA LYS A 328 5.89 -51.68 -22.07
C LYS A 328 6.88 -51.78 -23.23
N GLU A 329 6.48 -52.40 -24.32
CA GLU A 329 7.29 -52.64 -25.51
C GLU A 329 7.11 -51.55 -26.58
N ALA A 330 6.25 -50.55 -26.35
CA ALA A 330 6.03 -49.48 -27.31
C ALA A 330 7.27 -48.60 -27.44
N VAL A 331 7.62 -48.24 -28.68
CA VAL A 331 8.74 -47.36 -28.97
C VAL A 331 8.22 -45.94 -29.15
N PRO A 332 8.73 -44.95 -28.40
CA PRO A 332 8.32 -43.57 -28.58
C PRO A 332 8.78 -43.05 -29.95
N VAL A 333 7.93 -42.26 -30.60
CA VAL A 333 8.27 -41.58 -31.86
C VAL A 333 9.16 -40.37 -31.64
N GLY A 334 9.19 -39.83 -30.42
CA GLY A 334 10.07 -38.73 -30.03
C GLY A 334 9.93 -38.36 -28.56
N TRP A 335 10.74 -37.41 -28.11
CA TRP A 335 10.67 -36.86 -26.77
C TRP A 335 10.40 -35.36 -26.83
N MET A 336 9.48 -34.87 -26.02
CA MET A 336 9.10 -33.47 -25.91
C MET A 336 9.48 -32.92 -24.55
N HIS A 337 10.11 -31.76 -24.55
CA HIS A 337 10.31 -30.92 -23.39
C HIS A 337 9.18 -29.88 -23.28
N PHE A 338 8.50 -29.79 -22.14
CA PHE A 338 7.57 -28.71 -21.82
C PHE A 338 8.22 -27.73 -20.84
N ASN A 339 8.36 -26.47 -21.27
CA ASN A 339 8.85 -25.39 -20.40
C ASN A 339 7.71 -24.81 -19.54
N ALA A 340 7.40 -25.49 -18.43
CA ALA A 340 6.34 -25.09 -17.51
C ALA A 340 6.54 -23.68 -16.93
N ASP A 341 7.78 -23.31 -16.60
CA ASP A 341 8.09 -22.00 -16.03
C ASP A 341 7.79 -20.86 -17.01
N ALA A 342 8.19 -21.01 -18.28
CA ALA A 342 7.91 -20.02 -19.32
C ALA A 342 6.41 -19.90 -19.61
N PHE A 343 5.69 -21.03 -19.61
CA PHE A 343 4.24 -21.03 -19.80
C PHE A 343 3.52 -20.32 -18.64
N GLN A 344 3.87 -20.64 -17.39
CA GLN A 344 3.30 -19.98 -16.21
C GLN A 344 3.61 -18.48 -16.19
N ALA A 345 4.83 -18.08 -16.54
CA ALA A 345 5.22 -16.69 -16.65
C ALA A 345 4.40 -15.95 -17.73
N HIS A 346 4.17 -16.58 -18.88
CA HIS A 346 3.32 -16.05 -19.95
C HIS A 346 1.86 -15.88 -19.49
N CYS A 347 1.25 -16.91 -18.90
CA CYS A 347 -0.12 -16.85 -18.39
C CYS A 347 -0.31 -15.75 -17.34
N LYS A 348 0.68 -15.57 -16.46
CA LYS A 348 0.69 -14.47 -15.49
C LYS A 348 0.79 -13.11 -16.19
N ALA A 349 1.74 -12.93 -17.10
CA ALA A 349 1.96 -11.67 -17.80
C ALA A 349 0.74 -11.26 -18.67
N HIS A 350 0.14 -12.21 -19.38
CA HIS A 350 -1.06 -12.00 -20.20
C HIS A 350 -2.25 -11.54 -19.32
N ARG A 351 -2.54 -12.27 -18.24
CA ARG A 351 -3.60 -11.90 -17.29
C ARG A 351 -3.38 -10.51 -16.68
N GLU A 352 -2.19 -10.24 -16.16
CA GLU A 352 -1.86 -8.94 -15.55
C GLU A 352 -1.91 -7.77 -16.56
N TYR A 353 -1.64 -8.03 -17.83
CA TYR A 353 -1.75 -7.05 -18.90
C TYR A 353 -3.22 -6.76 -19.24
N TRP A 354 -4.01 -7.80 -19.50
CA TRP A 354 -5.42 -7.63 -19.91
C TRP A 354 -6.32 -7.17 -18.77
N GLU A 355 -6.05 -7.57 -17.53
CA GLU A 355 -6.69 -6.99 -16.34
C GLU A 355 -6.39 -5.49 -16.22
N TRP A 356 -5.15 -5.08 -16.52
CA TRP A 356 -4.80 -3.67 -16.59
C TRP A 356 -5.49 -2.96 -17.76
N VAL A 357 -5.61 -3.58 -18.94
CA VAL A 357 -6.35 -3.02 -20.07
C VAL A 357 -7.83 -2.81 -19.71
N GLY A 358 -8.47 -3.75 -19.01
CA GLY A 358 -9.87 -3.62 -18.60
C GLY A 358 -10.10 -2.55 -17.52
N ASN A 359 -9.12 -2.31 -16.64
CA ASN A 359 -9.22 -1.38 -15.52
C ASN A 359 -8.51 -0.03 -15.74
N ARG A 360 -7.87 0.19 -16.90
CA ARG A 360 -7.10 1.42 -17.14
C ARG A 360 -8.04 2.62 -17.31
N ASN A 361 -7.60 3.76 -16.81
CA ASN A 361 -8.19 5.05 -17.19
C ASN A 361 -7.75 5.38 -18.63
N GLU A 362 -8.69 5.32 -19.58
CA GLU A 362 -8.43 5.54 -21.01
C GLU A 362 -7.95 6.96 -21.34
N GLU A 363 -8.45 7.96 -20.63
CA GLU A 363 -8.04 9.36 -20.80
C GLU A 363 -6.57 9.55 -20.40
N ARG A 364 -6.17 8.94 -19.26
CA ARG A 364 -4.78 8.94 -18.78
C ARG A 364 -3.86 8.17 -19.73
N PHE A 365 -4.33 7.07 -20.31
CA PHE A 365 -3.57 6.31 -21.32
C PHE A 365 -3.38 7.11 -22.60
N THR A 366 -4.44 7.74 -23.12
CA THR A 366 -4.40 8.57 -24.33
C THR A 366 -3.46 9.76 -24.14
N THR A 367 -3.46 10.40 -22.97
CA THR A 367 -2.51 11.46 -22.62
C THR A 367 -1.07 10.97 -22.61
N ASN A 368 -0.79 9.81 -22.00
CA ASN A 368 0.56 9.25 -21.98
C ASN A 368 1.03 8.79 -23.37
N ALA A 369 0.10 8.36 -24.23
CA ALA A 369 0.37 7.97 -25.62
C ALA A 369 0.60 9.18 -26.53
N SER A 370 -0.10 10.29 -26.31
CA SER A 370 -0.04 11.49 -27.16
C SER A 370 1.28 12.26 -27.07
N HIS A 371 1.96 12.22 -25.92
CA HIS A 371 3.31 12.80 -25.78
C HIS A 371 4.42 11.93 -26.38
N GLY A 372 4.11 10.75 -26.93
CA GLY A 372 5.04 9.91 -27.70
C GLY A 372 6.17 9.25 -26.89
N ARG A 373 6.14 9.35 -25.55
CA ARG A 373 7.23 8.86 -24.68
C ARG A 373 6.91 7.56 -23.93
N GLY A 374 5.66 7.12 -23.89
CA GLY A 374 5.28 5.80 -23.33
C GLY A 374 5.40 5.66 -21.80
N TYR A 375 5.46 6.75 -21.04
CA TYR A 375 5.51 6.73 -19.56
C TYR A 375 4.53 7.72 -18.92
N ASP A 376 4.28 7.54 -17.61
CA ASP A 376 3.36 8.39 -16.82
C ASP A 376 4.03 9.69 -16.32
N SER A 377 3.94 10.75 -17.11
CA SER A 377 4.58 12.04 -16.82
C SER A 377 4.00 12.74 -15.59
N LYS A 378 2.67 12.65 -15.36
CA LYS A 378 2.00 13.20 -14.16
C LYS A 378 2.56 12.53 -12.90
N ASN A 379 2.76 11.22 -12.93
CA ASN A 379 3.32 10.49 -11.80
C ASN A 379 4.78 10.86 -11.51
N LEU A 380 5.64 10.93 -12.54
CA LEU A 380 7.03 11.34 -12.35
C LEU A 380 7.15 12.78 -11.85
N MET A 381 6.33 13.71 -12.36
CA MET A 381 6.25 15.06 -11.80
C MET A 381 5.90 15.03 -10.31
N HIS A 382 4.88 14.26 -9.92
CA HIS A 382 4.47 14.14 -8.53
C HIS A 382 5.62 13.59 -7.67
N THR A 383 6.38 12.62 -8.18
CA THR A 383 7.56 12.04 -7.52
C THR A 383 8.62 13.11 -7.26
N LEU A 384 9.06 13.84 -8.28
CA LEU A 384 10.08 14.88 -8.17
C LEU A 384 9.63 16.00 -7.20
N ARG A 385 8.38 16.43 -7.32
CA ARG A 385 7.79 17.44 -6.42
C ARG A 385 7.80 16.98 -4.96
N LEU A 386 7.58 15.69 -4.70
CA LEU A 386 7.60 15.13 -3.33
C LEU A 386 9.02 15.11 -2.77
N LEU A 387 10.02 14.76 -3.58
CA LEU A 387 11.43 14.78 -3.20
C LEU A 387 11.94 16.20 -2.95
N ASP A 388 11.54 17.17 -3.77
CA ASP A 388 11.87 18.57 -3.55
C ASP A 388 11.33 19.05 -2.19
N MET A 389 10.05 18.75 -1.88
CA MET A 389 9.45 19.05 -0.58
C MET A 389 10.21 18.40 0.57
N ALA A 390 10.61 17.13 0.42
CA ALA A 390 11.36 16.42 1.45
C ALA A 390 12.73 17.09 1.71
N GLY A 391 13.41 17.55 0.65
CA GLY A 391 14.67 18.28 0.76
C GLY A 391 14.51 19.64 1.43
N GLU A 392 13.43 20.37 1.15
CA GLU A 392 13.10 21.64 1.81
C GLU A 392 12.83 21.43 3.31
N ILE A 393 12.07 20.39 3.67
CA ILE A 393 11.84 20.01 5.07
C ILE A 393 13.17 19.71 5.76
N ALA A 394 14.02 18.89 5.14
CA ALA A 394 15.29 18.46 5.74
C ALA A 394 16.24 19.65 6.02
N ARG A 395 16.36 20.58 5.07
CA ARG A 395 17.31 21.69 5.12
C ARG A 395 16.80 22.89 5.89
N GLU A 396 15.50 23.18 5.79
CA GLU A 396 14.93 24.45 6.24
C GLU A 396 13.89 24.27 7.35
N GLY A 397 13.41 23.05 7.60
CA GLY A 397 12.34 22.79 8.56
C GLY A 397 11.00 23.44 8.16
N THR A 398 10.80 23.70 6.86
CA THR A 398 9.58 24.33 6.35
C THR A 398 8.83 23.42 5.39
N LEU A 399 7.52 23.59 5.33
CA LEU A 399 6.64 22.85 4.44
C LEU A 399 6.06 23.80 3.37
N ARG A 400 6.58 23.74 2.14
CA ARG A 400 6.15 24.60 1.02
C ARG A 400 5.26 23.84 0.05
N ILE A 401 3.96 24.15 0.08
CA ILE A 401 2.97 23.48 -0.78
C ILE A 401 2.95 24.09 -2.18
N ARG A 402 2.86 25.42 -2.28
CA ARG A 402 2.98 26.10 -3.58
C ARG A 402 4.40 25.94 -4.10
N ARG A 403 4.55 25.31 -5.27
CA ARG A 403 5.87 24.90 -5.77
C ARG A 403 6.59 26.05 -6.47
N PRO A 404 7.80 26.43 -6.01
CA PRO A 404 8.57 27.50 -6.65
C PRO A 404 9.08 27.10 -8.04
N ASN A 405 9.32 25.81 -8.26
CA ASN A 405 9.77 25.24 -9.54
C ASN A 405 8.60 24.81 -10.46
N ARG A 406 7.47 25.51 -10.40
CA ARG A 406 6.25 25.22 -11.17
C ARG A 406 6.53 24.95 -12.66
N GLU A 407 7.29 25.82 -13.31
CA GLU A 407 7.58 25.72 -14.75
C GLU A 407 8.26 24.40 -15.09
N TYR A 408 9.27 24.01 -14.31
CA TYR A 408 9.95 22.73 -14.47
C TYR A 408 8.98 21.55 -14.33
N LEU A 409 8.13 21.56 -13.29
CA LEU A 409 7.13 20.50 -13.07
C LEU A 409 6.12 20.39 -14.22
N LEU A 410 5.72 21.51 -14.81
CA LEU A 410 4.82 21.52 -15.97
C LEU A 410 5.49 20.99 -17.24
N ARG A 411 6.77 21.29 -17.46
CA ARG A 411 7.58 20.70 -18.56
C ARG A 411 7.72 19.19 -18.40
N VAL A 412 7.88 18.71 -17.17
CA VAL A 412 7.84 17.27 -16.87
C VAL A 412 6.45 16.70 -17.21
N ARG A 413 5.36 17.36 -16.80
CA ARG A 413 3.97 16.95 -17.16
C ARG A 413 3.79 16.81 -18.67
N ALA A 414 4.33 17.76 -19.43
CA ALA A 414 4.23 17.83 -20.87
C ALA A 414 5.08 16.77 -21.62
N GLY A 415 5.90 15.99 -20.90
CA GLY A 415 6.69 14.91 -21.49
C GLY A 415 7.96 15.38 -22.21
N GLU A 416 8.46 16.58 -21.89
CA GLU A 416 9.63 17.16 -22.55
C GLU A 416 10.93 16.36 -22.31
N PHE A 417 11.01 15.61 -21.21
CA PHE A 417 12.20 14.89 -20.78
C PHE A 417 12.14 13.39 -21.16
N ALA A 418 13.31 12.74 -21.27
CA ALA A 418 13.35 11.29 -21.39
C ALA A 418 12.99 10.63 -20.04
N TYR A 419 12.45 9.41 -20.13
CA TYR A 419 12.05 8.66 -18.95
C TYR A 419 13.23 8.38 -18.01
N GLU A 420 14.34 7.94 -18.62
CA GLU A 420 15.56 7.54 -17.94
C GLU A 420 16.18 8.72 -17.17
N ASP A 421 16.17 9.91 -17.77
CA ASP A 421 16.69 11.14 -17.15
C ASP A 421 15.89 11.52 -15.89
N LEU A 422 14.55 11.42 -15.96
CA LEU A 422 13.67 11.74 -14.82
C LEU A 422 13.83 10.73 -13.68
N VAL A 423 14.00 9.45 -14.01
CA VAL A 423 14.23 8.39 -13.02
C VAL A 423 15.59 8.55 -12.36
N ALA A 424 16.66 8.76 -13.14
CA ALA A 424 18.01 9.00 -12.60
C ALA A 424 18.01 10.21 -11.67
N ARG A 425 17.38 11.32 -12.09
CA ARG A 425 17.22 12.51 -11.24
C ARG A 425 16.48 12.21 -9.94
N ALA A 426 15.38 11.45 -9.99
CA ALA A 426 14.63 11.11 -8.78
C ALA A 426 15.44 10.22 -7.83
N GLU A 427 16.27 9.31 -8.36
CA GLU A 427 17.19 8.48 -7.57
C GLU A 427 18.30 9.33 -6.93
N ASP A 428 18.90 10.25 -7.68
CA ASP A 428 19.92 11.19 -7.15
C ASP A 428 19.34 12.09 -6.05
N GLN A 429 18.15 12.66 -6.28
CA GLN A 429 17.46 13.49 -5.28
C GLN A 429 17.12 12.70 -4.01
N LEU A 430 16.79 11.42 -4.12
CA LEU A 430 16.52 10.58 -2.95
C LEU A 430 17.77 10.44 -2.07
N VAL A 431 18.94 10.23 -2.68
CA VAL A 431 20.22 10.17 -1.95
C VAL A 431 20.54 11.51 -1.28
N GLU A 432 20.36 12.63 -2.00
CA GLU A 432 20.57 13.96 -1.44
C GLU A 432 19.63 14.26 -0.26
N VAL A 433 18.36 13.88 -0.38
CA VAL A 433 17.35 14.06 0.68
C VAL A 433 17.71 13.24 1.91
N GLN A 434 18.16 11.99 1.74
CA GLN A 434 18.59 11.15 2.86
C GLN A 434 19.77 11.79 3.61
N ALA A 435 20.81 12.20 2.88
CA ALA A 435 21.96 12.89 3.48
C ALA A 435 21.56 14.20 4.18
N ALA A 436 20.63 14.97 3.60
CA ALA A 436 20.13 16.19 4.22
C ALA A 436 19.43 15.91 5.56
N PHE A 437 18.60 14.86 5.65
CA PHE A 437 17.95 14.48 6.90
C PHE A 437 18.92 13.95 7.97
N GLU A 438 19.99 13.26 7.58
CA GLU A 438 21.05 12.83 8.51
C GLU A 438 21.67 14.04 9.23
N SER A 439 21.94 15.11 8.48
CA SER A 439 22.51 16.37 9.00
C SER A 439 21.48 17.35 9.60
N SER A 440 20.18 17.03 9.54
CA SER A 440 19.10 17.94 9.93
C SER A 440 19.01 18.13 11.45
N SER A 441 18.61 19.33 11.87
CA SER A 441 18.29 19.67 13.27
C SER A 441 16.87 19.28 13.70
N LEU A 442 16.07 18.72 12.79
CA LEU A 442 14.73 18.22 13.12
C LEU A 442 14.79 17.08 14.16
N PRO A 443 13.76 16.94 15.01
CA PRO A 443 13.68 15.81 15.93
C PRO A 443 13.54 14.48 15.18
N ASP A 444 13.88 13.36 15.81
CA ASP A 444 13.75 12.04 15.20
C ASP A 444 12.29 11.66 14.92
N ALA A 445 11.38 12.08 15.80
CA ALA A 445 9.94 11.91 15.68
C ALA A 445 9.18 13.05 16.40
N PRO A 446 7.91 13.31 16.06
CA PRO A 446 7.08 14.26 16.79
C PRO A 446 6.84 13.82 18.24
N ASP A 447 6.75 14.77 19.17
CA ASP A 447 6.45 14.48 20.57
C ASP A 447 4.99 14.03 20.73
N ARG A 448 4.83 12.73 20.96
CA ARG A 448 3.51 12.09 21.08
C ARG A 448 2.70 12.63 22.26
N ASP A 449 3.33 12.86 23.40
CA ASP A 449 2.62 13.28 24.61
C ASP A 449 2.16 14.74 24.47
N HIS A 450 3.05 15.60 23.98
CA HIS A 450 2.71 16.98 23.65
C HIS A 450 1.55 17.07 22.63
N VAL A 451 1.63 16.30 21.55
CA VAL A 451 0.57 16.24 20.53
C VAL A 451 -0.74 15.69 21.10
N ASN A 452 -0.70 14.72 22.02
CA ASN A 452 -1.90 14.20 22.67
C ASN A 452 -2.56 15.27 23.56
N PHE A 453 -1.77 16.02 24.35
CA PHE A 453 -2.29 17.16 25.10
C PHE A 453 -2.91 18.22 24.20
N LEU A 454 -2.25 18.53 23.08
CA LEU A 454 -2.79 19.45 22.07
C LEU A 454 -4.14 18.94 21.54
N LEU A 455 -4.22 17.69 21.08
CA LEU A 455 -5.46 17.09 20.55
C LEU A 455 -6.63 17.19 21.54
N ILE A 456 -6.40 16.90 22.82
CA ILE A 456 -7.41 17.04 23.87
C ILE A 456 -7.88 18.50 23.96
N GLY A 457 -6.94 19.44 24.04
CA GLY A 457 -7.25 20.87 24.09
C GLY A 457 -8.00 21.39 22.86
N LEU A 458 -7.67 20.90 21.66
CA LEU A 458 -8.39 21.23 20.43
C LEU A 458 -9.86 20.78 20.50
N ARG A 459 -10.10 19.54 20.96
CA ARG A 459 -11.46 19.00 21.09
C ARG A 459 -12.28 19.77 22.11
N GLU A 460 -11.71 20.08 23.27
CA GLU A 460 -12.40 20.84 24.32
C GLU A 460 -12.71 22.26 23.85
N THR A 461 -11.76 22.92 23.19
CA THR A 461 -11.95 24.29 22.68
C THR A 461 -13.00 24.34 21.58
N PHE A 462 -12.99 23.37 20.67
CA PHE A 462 -14.00 23.28 19.60
C PHE A 462 -15.41 23.06 20.16
N ASP A 463 -15.57 22.12 21.10
CA ASP A 463 -16.86 21.82 21.77
C ASP A 463 -17.42 23.02 22.56
N VAL A 464 -16.56 23.87 23.13
CA VAL A 464 -17.00 25.10 23.81
C VAL A 464 -17.43 26.17 22.81
N LEU A 465 -16.64 26.42 21.77
CA LEU A 465 -16.94 27.47 20.78
C LEU A 465 -18.21 27.16 19.97
N ASP A 466 -18.45 25.88 19.67
CA ASP A 466 -19.63 25.46 18.93
C ASP A 466 -20.92 25.58 19.75
N ARG A 467 -20.88 25.20 21.04
CA ARG A 467 -22.00 25.42 21.96
C ARG A 467 -22.39 26.89 22.07
N ASN A 468 -21.40 27.78 22.23
CA ASN A 468 -21.66 29.22 22.33
C ASN A 468 -22.27 29.78 21.04
N ARG A 469 -21.92 29.23 19.87
CA ARG A 469 -22.53 29.60 18.59
C ARG A 469 -23.99 29.17 18.52
N SER A 470 -24.28 27.93 18.90
CA SER A 470 -25.64 27.38 18.92
C SER A 470 -26.57 28.18 19.85
N GLU A 471 -26.08 28.56 21.04
CA GLU A 471 -26.84 29.40 21.99
C GLU A 471 -27.11 30.81 21.41
N ALA A 472 -26.11 31.43 20.77
CA ALA A 472 -26.26 32.75 20.15
C ALA A 472 -27.10 32.76 18.86
N GLU A 473 -27.27 31.62 18.18
CA GLU A 473 -28.21 31.48 17.06
C GLU A 473 -29.64 31.27 17.56
N MET A 474 -29.85 30.48 18.61
CA MET A 474 -31.16 30.33 19.26
C MET A 474 -31.68 31.65 19.86
N ASP A 475 -30.81 32.48 20.44
CA ASP A 475 -31.18 33.79 20.99
C ASP A 475 -31.47 34.84 19.90
N ARG A 476 -31.10 34.60 18.63
CA ARG A 476 -31.40 35.48 17.49
C ARG A 476 -32.72 35.16 16.80
N ASP A 477 -33.22 33.94 17.01
CA ASP A 477 -34.49 33.45 16.45
C ASP A 477 -35.68 33.58 17.43
N LEU A 478 -35.44 34.16 18.61
CA LEU A 478 -36.43 34.58 19.62
C LEU A 478 -36.61 36.10 19.61
#